data_AF-A0A9P0L9Y8-F1
#
_entry.id   AF-A0A9P0L9Y8-F1
#
_cell.length_a   1.000
_cell.length_b   1.000
_cell.length_c   1.000
_cell.angle_alpha   90.00
_cell.angle_beta   90.00
_cell.angle_gamma   90.00
#
_symmetry.space_group_name_H-M   'P 1'
#
loop_
_entity.id
_entity.type
_entity.pdbx_description
1 polymer ?
#
loop_
_entity_poly.entity_id
_entity_poly.type
_entity_poly.pdbx_seq_one_letter_code
_entity_poly.pdbx_strand_id
1 'polypeptide(L)'
;MGSTAKAVVTGFICRLCSEQKKVVIHLYTEKAKKLELLKKIKLLPISVDKFDNLPKTICEQCVVRLEIQYNLVVKIRKNNDIQRCHRLHHVCNMS
;
A
#
# COMPACT_ATOMS: atom_id res chain seq x y z
N MET A 1 -19.85 -37.91 -15.61
CA MET A 1 -18.65 -37.04 -15.55
C MET A 1 -19.09 -35.60 -15.70
N GLY A 2 -19.12 -34.82 -14.60
CA GLY A 2 -19.59 -33.43 -14.62
C GLY A 2 -18.57 -32.50 -15.27
N SER A 3 -19.00 -31.71 -16.26
CA SER A 3 -18.16 -30.79 -17.01
C SER A 3 -17.76 -29.60 -16.14
N THR A 4 -16.47 -29.51 -15.77
CA THR A 4 -15.87 -28.38 -15.05
C THR A 4 -15.69 -27.13 -15.93
N ALA A 5 -16.10 -27.18 -17.20
CA ALA A 5 -15.94 -26.12 -18.19
C ALA A 5 -16.67 -24.80 -17.83
N LYS A 6 -17.59 -24.81 -16.86
CA LYS A 6 -18.31 -23.62 -16.35
C LYS A 6 -17.96 -23.28 -14.89
N ALA A 7 -16.86 -23.79 -14.33
CA ALA A 7 -16.46 -23.44 -12.98
C ALA A 7 -16.07 -21.95 -12.91
N VAL A 8 -16.96 -21.13 -12.32
CA VAL A 8 -16.67 -19.73 -12.02
C VAL A 8 -15.47 -19.69 -11.07
N VAL A 9 -14.39 -19.04 -11.50
CA VAL A 9 -13.25 -18.79 -10.61
C VAL A 9 -13.74 -17.88 -9.48
N THR A 10 -13.87 -18.43 -8.28
CA THR A 10 -14.21 -17.67 -7.09
C THR A 10 -13.01 -16.82 -6.68
N GLY A 11 -13.18 -15.51 -6.67
CA GLY A 11 -12.10 -14.58 -6.32
C GLY A 11 -12.59 -13.15 -6.24
N PHE A 12 -11.81 -12.32 -5.55
CA PHE A 12 -12.08 -10.89 -5.40
C PHE A 12 -11.10 -10.08 -6.23
N ILE A 13 -11.53 -8.92 -6.70
CA ILE A 13 -10.67 -7.99 -7.45
C ILE A 13 -9.79 -7.21 -6.46
N CYS A 14 -8.49 -7.13 -6.73
CA CYS A 14 -7.57 -6.30 -5.95
C CYS A 14 -7.70 -4.82 -6.34
N ARG A 15 -7.82 -3.92 -5.36
CA ARG A 15 -7.93 -2.46 -5.54
C ARG A 15 -6.69 -1.83 -6.19
N LEU A 16 -5.53 -2.44 -6.04
CA LEU A 16 -4.24 -1.87 -6.48
C LEU A 16 -3.80 -2.38 -7.85
N CYS A 17 -4.00 -3.66 -8.17
CA CYS A 17 -3.61 -4.23 -9.47
C CYS A 17 -4.79 -4.57 -10.38
N SER A 18 -6.03 -4.45 -9.92
CA SER A 18 -7.25 -4.78 -10.67
C SER A 18 -7.35 -6.24 -11.16
N GLU A 19 -6.47 -7.12 -10.68
CA GLU A 19 -6.52 -8.55 -10.99
C GLU A 19 -7.44 -9.30 -10.03
N GLN A 20 -8.09 -10.35 -10.51
CA GLN A 20 -8.85 -11.28 -9.69
C GLN A 20 -7.91 -12.20 -8.91
N LYS A 21 -8.10 -12.29 -7.59
CA LYS A 21 -7.24 -13.03 -6.68
C LYS A 21 -8.07 -13.90 -5.75
N LYS A 22 -7.61 -15.14 -5.52
CA LYS A 22 -8.25 -16.09 -4.60
C LYS A 22 -8.12 -15.64 -3.14
N VAL A 23 -7.00 -15.00 -2.80
CA VAL A 23 -6.69 -14.53 -1.44
C VAL A 23 -6.52 -13.02 -1.46
N VAL A 24 -7.34 -12.35 -0.65
CA VAL A 24 -7.32 -10.89 -0.48
C VAL A 24 -7.56 -10.50 0.98
N ILE A 25 -7.17 -9.29 1.33
CA ILE A 25 -7.44 -8.65 2.61
C ILE A 25 -8.42 -7.51 2.36
N HIS A 26 -9.54 -7.50 3.07
CA HIS A 26 -10.48 -6.40 3.03
C HIS A 26 -9.96 -5.21 3.86
N LEU A 27 -9.94 -4.02 3.28
CA LEU A 27 -9.29 -2.79 3.78
C LEU A 27 -9.77 -2.30 5.16
N TYR A 28 -10.99 -2.65 5.53
CA TYR A 28 -11.63 -2.21 6.77
C TYR A 28 -11.69 -3.31 7.85
N THR A 29 -10.90 -4.38 7.69
CA THR A 29 -10.78 -5.44 8.70
C THR A 29 -9.71 -5.11 9.74
N GLU A 30 -9.75 -5.78 10.90
CA GLU A 30 -8.69 -5.66 11.91
C GLU A 30 -7.31 -6.03 11.37
N LYS A 31 -7.23 -7.04 10.48
CA LYS A 31 -5.97 -7.41 9.81
C LYS A 31 -5.40 -6.25 9.01
N ALA A 32 -6.25 -5.57 8.22
CA ALA A 32 -5.84 -4.39 7.45
C ALA A 32 -5.42 -3.21 8.36
N LYS A 33 -6.10 -3.05 9.51
CA LYS A 33 -5.74 -2.03 10.51
C LYS A 33 -4.38 -2.32 11.14
N LYS A 34 -4.10 -3.57 11.54
CA LYS A 34 -2.80 -4.00 12.09
C LYS A 34 -1.65 -3.78 11.10
N LEU A 35 -1.89 -3.97 9.81
CA LEU A 35 -0.92 -3.72 8.74
C LEU A 35 -0.81 -2.24 8.33
N GLU A 36 -1.65 -1.37 8.90
CA GLU A 36 -1.77 0.05 8.55
C GLU A 36 -2.02 0.30 7.05
N LEU A 37 -2.78 -0.57 6.36
CA LEU A 37 -2.91 -0.53 4.89
C LEU A 37 -3.41 0.82 4.38
N LEU A 38 -4.48 1.38 4.98
CA LEU A 38 -5.04 2.67 4.58
C LEU A 38 -4.04 3.82 4.72
N LYS A 39 -3.20 3.81 5.77
CA LYS A 39 -2.16 4.81 5.97
C LYS A 39 -1.09 4.71 4.90
N LYS A 40 -0.67 3.50 4.55
CA LYS A 40 0.37 3.26 3.53
C LYS A 40 -0.11 3.62 2.13
N ILE A 41 -1.37 3.31 1.80
CA ILE A 41 -1.98 3.66 0.50
C ILE A 41 -2.05 5.16 0.27
N LYS A 42 -2.20 5.98 1.33
CA LYS A 42 -2.19 7.45 1.19
C LYS A 42 -0.88 8.02 0.61
N LEU A 43 0.20 7.23 0.55
CA LEU A 43 1.44 7.61 -0.13
C LEU A 43 1.40 7.38 -1.65
N LEU A 44 0.40 6.65 -2.15
CA LEU A 44 0.18 6.45 -3.57
C LEU A 44 -0.63 7.62 -4.13
N PRO A 45 -0.47 7.95 -5.42
CA PRO A 45 -1.25 8.99 -6.10
C PRO A 45 -2.67 8.48 -6.44
N ILE A 46 -3.34 7.82 -5.50
CA ILE A 46 -4.70 7.31 -5.64
C ILE A 46 -5.53 7.64 -4.40
N SER A 47 -6.82 7.90 -4.60
CA SER A 47 -7.77 8.08 -3.52
C SER A 47 -8.51 6.76 -3.25
N VAL A 48 -8.55 6.34 -1.99
CA VAL A 48 -9.33 5.20 -1.54
C VAL A 48 -10.36 5.69 -0.55
N ASP A 49 -11.62 5.61 -0.94
CA ASP A 49 -12.75 6.01 -0.11
C ASP A 49 -13.52 4.77 0.39
N LYS A 50 -14.21 4.89 1.53
CA LYS A 50 -15.05 3.82 2.06
C LYS A 50 -16.35 3.65 1.26
N PHE A 51 -16.87 4.74 0.73
CA PHE A 51 -18.15 4.82 0.05
C PHE A 51 -18.03 4.83 -1.48
N ASP A 52 -16.81 4.80 -2.04
CA ASP A 52 -16.64 4.59 -3.49
C ASP A 52 -17.13 3.20 -3.94
N ASN A 53 -17.52 3.07 -5.22
CA ASN A 53 -18.00 1.80 -5.81
C ASN A 53 -16.86 0.88 -6.29
N LEU A 54 -15.67 0.99 -5.69
CA LEU A 54 -14.48 0.29 -6.13
C LEU A 54 -14.08 -0.82 -5.13
N PRO A 55 -13.24 -1.78 -5.53
CA PRO A 55 -12.93 -2.94 -4.69
C PRO A 55 -12.36 -2.53 -3.32
N LYS A 56 -12.92 -3.08 -2.24
CA LYS A 56 -12.43 -2.83 -0.87
C LYS A 56 -11.38 -3.84 -0.43
N THR A 57 -10.78 -4.55 -1.37
CA THR A 57 -9.90 -5.71 -1.16
C THR A 57 -8.54 -5.50 -1.79
N ILE A 58 -7.47 -5.98 -1.14
CA ILE A 58 -6.10 -5.93 -1.65
C ILE A 58 -5.47 -7.32 -1.58
N CYS A 59 -4.77 -7.74 -2.62
CA CYS A 59 -4.08 -9.02 -2.64
C CYS A 59 -2.72 -8.96 -1.91
N GLU A 60 -2.22 -10.12 -1.47
CA GLU A 60 -0.99 -10.22 -0.68
C GLU A 60 0.23 -9.65 -1.42
N GLN A 61 0.32 -9.88 -2.74
CA GLN A 61 1.39 -9.34 -3.58
C GLN A 61 1.43 -7.81 -3.56
N CYS A 62 0.26 -7.15 -3.63
CA CYS A 62 0.18 -5.70 -3.55
C CYS A 62 0.50 -5.18 -2.15
N VAL A 63 0.16 -5.92 -1.09
CA VAL A 63 0.56 -5.56 0.29
C VAL A 63 2.09 -5.56 0.44
N VAL A 64 2.76 -6.61 -0.06
CA VAL A 64 4.23 -6.70 0.00
C VAL A 64 4.87 -5.55 -0.77
N ARG A 65 4.40 -5.25 -1.98
CA ARG A 65 4.91 -4.12 -2.78
C ARG A 65 4.68 -2.77 -2.09
N LEU A 66 3.50 -2.59 -1.50
CA LEU A 66 3.16 -1.38 -0.74
C LEU A 66 4.08 -1.19 0.47
N GLU A 67 4.42 -2.27 1.17
CA GLU A 67 5.35 -2.25 2.30
C GLU A 67 6.75 -1.81 1.88
N ILE A 68 7.28 -2.40 0.79
CA ILE A 68 8.60 -2.06 0.25
C ILE A 68 8.65 -0.58 -0.12
N GLN A 69 7.63 -0.08 -0.82
CA GLN A 69 7.56 1.32 -1.23
C GLN A 69 7.45 2.26 -0.01
N TYR A 70 6.61 1.92 0.97
CA TYR A 70 6.47 2.71 2.20
C TYR A 70 7.80 2.83 2.93
N ASN A 71 8.51 1.72 3.11
CA ASN A 71 9.80 1.68 3.79
C ASN A 71 10.87 2.49 3.06
N LEU A 72 10.88 2.46 1.72
CA LEU A 72 11.75 3.30 0.92
C LEU A 72 11.48 4.79 1.16
N VAL A 73 10.21 5.21 1.09
CA VAL A 73 9.82 6.61 1.32
C VAL A 73 10.20 7.09 2.72
N VAL A 74 9.99 6.26 3.75
CA VAL A 74 10.40 6.58 5.13
C VAL A 74 11.91 6.79 5.24
N LYS A 75 12.71 5.92 4.61
CA LYS A 75 14.18 6.06 4.60
C LYS A 75 14.64 7.33 3.88
N ILE A 76 14.02 7.65 2.74
CA ILE A 76 14.32 8.88 1.99
C ILE A 76 14.02 10.12 2.84
N ARG A 77 12.87 10.16 3.51
CA ARG A 77 12.50 11.28 4.41
C ARG A 77 13.52 11.45 5.53
N LYS A 78 13.87 10.35 6.22
CA LYS A 78 14.88 10.37 7.29
C LYS A 78 16.24 10.86 6.78
N ASN A 79 16.66 10.43 5.59
CA ASN A 79 17.91 10.89 4.99
C ASN A 79 17.85 12.39 4.70
N ASN A 80 16.76 12.88 4.10
CA ASN A 80 16.58 14.31 3.83
C ASN A 80 16.62 15.16 5.11
N ASP A 81 16.05 14.66 6.22
CA ASP A 81 16.10 15.34 7.51
C ASP A 81 17.54 15.42 8.06
N ILE A 82 18.31 14.32 7.96
CA ILE A 82 19.74 14.31 8.34
C ILE A 82 20.55 15.29 7.48
N GLN A 83 20.35 15.26 6.17
CA GLN A 83 21.00 16.18 5.22
C GLN A 83 20.63 17.64 5.49
N ARG A 84 19.39 17.90 5.92
CA ARG A 84 18.94 19.24 6.31
C ARG A 84 19.66 19.70 7.57
N CYS A 85 19.73 18.88 8.62
CA CYS A 85 20.45 19.21 9.84
C CYS A 85 21.94 19.48 9.55
N HIS A 86 22.60 18.61 8.77
CA HIS A 86 23.99 18.78 8.39
C HIS A 86 24.23 20.12 7.68
N ARG A 87 23.37 20.49 6.72
CA ARG A 87 23.46 21.79 6.04
C ARG A 87 23.29 22.96 7.00
N LEU A 88 22.36 22.90 7.95
CA LEU A 88 22.16 23.96 8.93
C LEU A 88 23.39 24.14 9.85
N HIS A 89 24.03 23.06 10.30
CA HIS A 89 25.23 23.13 11.13
C HIS A 89 26.44 23.72 10.40
N HIS A 90 26.61 23.42 9.10
CA HIS A 90 27.69 24.04 8.31
C HIS A 90 27.45 25.52 8.01
N VAL A 91 26.20 25.99 7.91
CA VAL A 91 25.90 27.40 7.70
C VAL A 91 26.16 28.23 8.98
N CYS A 92 25.90 27.69 10.18
CA CYS A 92 26.17 28.40 11.44
C CYS A 92 27.66 28.49 11.82
N ASN A 93 28.51 27.54 11.42
CA ASN A 93 29.94 27.55 11.77
C ASN A 93 30.81 28.45 10.84
N MET A 94 30.18 29.18 9.92
CA MET A 94 30.87 30.00 8.91
C MET A 94 30.44 31.48 8.96
N SER A 95 29.78 31.90 10.06
CA SER A 95 29.41 33.28 10.38
C SER A 95 30.10 33.75 11.66
#